data_AF-A0A1S2SXV2-F1
#
_entry.id   AF-A0A1S2SXV2-F1
#
_cell.length_a   1.000
_cell.length_b   1.000
_cell.length_c   1.000
_cell.angle_alpha   90.00
_cell.angle_beta   90.00
_cell.angle_gamma   90.00
#
_symmetry.space_group_name_H-M   'P 1'
#
loop_
_entity.id
_entity.type
_entity.pdbx_description
1 polymer ?
#
loop_
_entity_poly.entity_id
_entity_poly.type
_entity_poly.pdbx_seq_one_letter_code
_entity_poly.pdbx_strand_id
1 'polypeptide(L)'
;MEVKFINEENGVQLGCRTYSGITHTIIPAFSASDHDIYFTNTFAKEPLYKSWLIKSIDITEGGVEIYISGNDIPDSVYTHATKQRKNFNSLIRKHNIVEVDFGHQSSIFSLSSGEEKNTLRTDSLMPGEMHKKRPCIVMGTRADSVTVIPLTTRDYHNPKHISISSDSFHNLHSRYSEKTSFAALDMVQTVSVHRVFPPREASTGRYRHQYFKYKLTKTDGEAIDTALADIYNDDVTTQLKIAQTALTGVRKEKSLILDKYNAVTNELKIIESNNEELREVVDHLANAFDIDGELQQVLEQLKAI
;
A
#
# COMPACT_ATOMS: atom_id res chain seq x y z
N MET A 1 -44.80 9.31 3.35
CA MET A 1 -43.57 9.34 4.16
C MET A 1 -42.66 10.43 3.63
N GLU A 2 -42.13 11.27 4.52
CA GLU A 2 -41.28 12.41 4.19
C GLU A 2 -39.91 12.31 4.88
N VAL A 3 -38.84 12.73 4.20
CA VAL A 3 -37.52 12.91 4.83
C VAL A 3 -37.09 14.35 4.60
N LYS A 4 -37.08 15.15 5.67
CA LYS A 4 -36.71 16.57 5.64
C LYS A 4 -35.27 16.76 6.09
N PHE A 5 -34.60 17.73 5.49
CA PHE A 5 -33.26 18.16 5.87
C PHE A 5 -33.34 19.57 6.44
N ILE A 6 -32.93 19.75 7.69
CA ILE A 6 -33.06 20.98 8.45
C ILE A 6 -31.67 21.43 8.88
N ASN A 7 -31.33 22.70 8.68
CA ASN A 7 -30.07 23.24 9.20
C ASN A 7 -30.18 23.33 10.74
N GLU A 8 -29.26 22.69 11.44
CA GLU A 8 -29.20 22.66 12.91
C GLU A 8 -29.12 24.07 13.51
N GLU A 9 -28.32 24.96 12.92
CA GLU A 9 -27.98 26.26 13.52
C GLU A 9 -29.15 27.25 13.50
N ASN A 10 -29.98 27.21 12.44
CA ASN A 10 -31.02 28.21 12.21
C ASN A 10 -32.43 27.61 12.04
N GLY A 11 -32.58 26.29 12.09
CA GLY A 11 -33.86 25.58 11.96
C GLY A 11 -34.48 25.66 10.56
N VAL A 12 -33.78 26.18 9.56
CA VAL A 12 -34.32 26.35 8.20
C VAL A 12 -34.35 25.00 7.49
N GLN A 13 -35.52 24.62 6.98
CA GLN A 13 -35.63 23.47 6.09
C GLN A 13 -34.90 23.74 4.77
N LEU A 14 -33.84 22.98 4.51
CA LEU A 14 -32.98 23.07 3.33
C LEU A 14 -33.54 22.29 2.14
N GLY A 15 -34.21 21.17 2.40
CA GLY A 15 -34.79 20.32 1.37
C GLY A 15 -35.68 19.22 1.94
N CYS A 16 -36.33 18.47 1.05
CA CYS A 16 -37.21 17.36 1.41
C CYS A 16 -37.21 16.29 0.31
N ARG A 17 -37.36 15.02 0.71
CA ARG A 17 -37.71 13.90 -0.16
C ARG A 17 -39.07 13.34 0.26
N THR A 18 -40.00 13.25 -0.69
CA THR A 18 -41.32 12.67 -0.48
C THR A 18 -41.43 11.32 -1.18
N TYR A 19 -41.90 10.31 -0.47
CA TYR A 19 -42.07 8.96 -0.98
C TYR A 19 -43.57 8.60 -1.05
N SER A 20 -43.99 8.09 -2.23
CA SER A 20 -45.35 7.63 -2.51
C SER A 20 -45.32 6.19 -3.01
N GLY A 21 -46.18 5.32 -2.46
CA GLY A 21 -46.21 3.89 -2.80
C GLY A 21 -44.99 3.08 -2.32
N ILE A 22 -44.09 3.68 -1.54
CA ILE A 22 -42.88 3.04 -1.00
C ILE A 22 -43.03 2.92 0.52
N THR A 23 -42.91 1.69 1.02
CA THR A 23 -43.08 1.36 2.45
C THR A 23 -41.80 1.52 3.26
N HIS A 24 -40.63 1.41 2.63
CA HIS A 24 -39.34 1.47 3.29
C HIS A 24 -38.41 2.44 2.54
N THR A 25 -37.75 3.34 3.28
CA THR A 25 -36.71 4.22 2.75
C THR A 25 -35.41 4.03 3.51
N ILE A 26 -34.30 4.44 2.90
CA ILE A 26 -33.02 4.53 3.59
C ILE A 26 -32.91 5.89 4.28
N ILE A 27 -32.46 5.86 5.54
CA ILE A 27 -31.97 7.02 6.28
C ILE A 27 -30.56 6.73 6.83
N PRO A 28 -29.77 7.75 7.19
CA PRO A 28 -28.48 7.53 7.84
C PRO A 28 -28.65 6.84 9.21
N ALA A 29 -27.81 5.86 9.51
CA ALA A 29 -27.82 5.14 10.79
C ALA A 29 -27.14 5.98 11.89
N PHE A 30 -27.82 7.01 12.39
CA PHE A 30 -27.25 7.98 13.33
C PHE A 30 -27.35 7.54 14.79
N SER A 31 -26.26 7.71 15.53
CA SER A 31 -26.23 7.62 16.98
C SER A 31 -25.33 8.71 17.55
N ALA A 32 -25.82 9.50 18.50
CA ALA A 32 -25.08 10.59 19.10
C ALA A 32 -23.82 10.14 19.87
N SER A 33 -23.73 8.87 20.26
CA SER A 33 -22.58 8.28 20.95
C SER A 33 -21.55 7.64 20.02
N ASP A 34 -21.84 7.58 18.72
CA ASP A 34 -20.96 7.01 17.72
C ASP A 34 -20.19 8.11 16.97
N HIS A 35 -19.56 7.75 15.86
CA HIS A 35 -18.81 8.62 14.98
C HIS A 35 -19.66 9.62 14.20
N ASP A 36 -19.04 10.73 13.82
CA ASP A 36 -19.60 11.71 12.89
C ASP A 36 -19.99 11.07 11.55
N ILE A 37 -21.22 11.35 11.12
CA ILE A 37 -21.76 10.88 9.85
C ILE A 37 -21.88 12.05 8.88
N TYR A 38 -21.30 11.87 7.68
CA TYR A 38 -21.36 12.87 6.62
C TYR A 38 -22.06 12.31 5.39
N PHE A 39 -22.76 13.17 4.67
CA PHE A 39 -23.26 12.88 3.33
C PHE A 39 -23.04 14.08 2.41
N THR A 40 -23.07 13.81 1.11
CA THR A 40 -22.92 14.84 0.08
C THR A 40 -24.28 15.15 -0.53
N ASN A 41 -24.67 16.42 -0.53
CA ASN A 41 -25.84 16.93 -1.24
C ASN A 41 -25.69 18.43 -1.46
N THR A 42 -26.41 18.98 -2.44
CA THR A 42 -26.42 20.43 -2.69
C THR A 42 -27.85 20.93 -2.54
N PHE A 43 -28.05 21.83 -1.58
CA PHE A 43 -29.34 22.46 -1.34
C PHE A 43 -29.38 23.84 -1.98
N ALA A 44 -30.49 24.17 -2.64
CA ALA A 44 -30.63 25.46 -3.33
C ALA A 44 -30.51 26.66 -2.39
N LYS A 45 -30.94 26.53 -1.13
CA LYS A 45 -30.86 27.57 -0.11
C LYS A 45 -29.45 27.80 0.43
N GLU A 46 -28.58 26.79 0.36
CA GLU A 46 -27.20 26.85 0.84
C GLU A 46 -26.24 26.14 -0.13
N PRO A 47 -25.96 26.75 -1.31
CA PRO A 47 -25.18 26.10 -2.37
C PRO A 47 -23.67 26.03 -2.08
N LEU A 48 -23.21 26.73 -1.03
CA LEU A 48 -21.80 26.78 -0.63
C LEU A 48 -21.31 25.42 -0.12
N TYR A 49 -22.14 24.72 0.66
CA TYR A 49 -21.78 23.44 1.23
C TYR A 49 -22.23 22.29 0.32
N LYS A 50 -21.30 21.37 0.09
CA LYS A 50 -21.57 20.11 -0.62
C LYS A 50 -21.59 18.93 0.32
N SER A 51 -20.93 19.03 1.46
CA SER A 51 -20.95 18.02 2.51
C SER A 51 -21.67 18.55 3.72
N TRP A 52 -22.40 17.64 4.36
CA TRP A 52 -23.23 17.92 5.51
C TRP A 52 -22.93 16.91 6.60
N LEU A 53 -22.68 17.40 7.81
CA LEU A 53 -22.57 16.60 9.02
C LEU A 53 -23.97 16.41 9.60
N ILE A 54 -24.32 15.19 9.97
CA ILE A 54 -25.57 14.88 10.66
C ILE A 54 -25.39 15.11 12.15
N LYS A 55 -26.34 15.83 12.74
CA LYS A 55 -26.33 16.29 14.13
C LYS A 55 -27.36 15.57 14.99
N SER A 56 -28.55 15.36 14.43
CA SER A 56 -29.60 14.56 15.02
C SER A 56 -30.57 14.07 13.96
N ILE A 57 -31.34 13.05 14.32
CA ILE A 57 -32.44 12.51 13.52
C ILE A 57 -33.65 12.37 14.43
N ASP A 58 -34.74 13.03 14.06
CA ASP A 58 -36.01 12.96 14.78
C ASP A 58 -37.03 12.21 13.92
N ILE A 59 -37.62 11.16 14.49
CA ILE A 59 -38.71 10.41 13.87
C ILE A 59 -40.03 11.04 14.28
N THR A 60 -40.85 11.41 13.29
CA THR A 60 -42.16 12.04 13.44
C THR A 60 -43.25 11.14 12.87
N GLU A 61 -44.53 11.43 13.17
CA GLU A 61 -45.65 10.67 12.61
C GLU A 61 -45.70 10.68 11.06
N GLY A 62 -45.17 11.73 10.44
CA GLY A 62 -45.15 11.89 8.97
C GLY A 62 -43.89 11.36 8.28
N GLY A 63 -42.83 11.06 9.04
CA GLY A 63 -41.54 10.68 8.48
C GLY A 63 -40.35 11.05 9.38
N VAL A 64 -39.27 11.56 8.78
CA VAL A 64 -37.99 11.79 9.46
C VAL A 64 -37.50 13.20 9.22
N GLU A 65 -37.02 13.86 10.26
CA GLU A 65 -36.37 15.15 10.21
C GLU A 65 -34.89 14.98 10.56
N ILE A 66 -34.01 15.30 9.62
CA ILE A 66 -32.55 15.15 9.75
C ILE A 66 -31.95 16.54 9.93
N TYR A 67 -31.37 16.78 11.10
CA TYR A 67 -30.69 18.03 11.41
C TYR A 67 -29.23 17.94 10.99
N ILE A 68 -28.79 18.92 10.22
CA ILE A 68 -27.49 18.90 9.55
C ILE A 68 -26.76 20.23 9.69
N SER A 69 -25.43 20.19 9.70
CA SER A 69 -24.58 21.37 9.67
C SER A 69 -23.64 21.32 8.45
N GLY A 70 -23.33 22.48 7.88
CA GLY A 70 -22.41 22.60 6.76
C GLY A 70 -21.01 22.11 7.12
N ASN A 71 -20.36 21.38 6.21
CA ASN A 71 -19.00 20.90 6.38
C ASN A 71 -18.15 21.22 5.14
N ASP A 72 -17.03 21.90 5.36
CA ASP A 72 -16.08 22.21 4.30
C ASP A 72 -15.19 20.98 4.02
N ILE A 73 -15.19 20.51 2.77
CA ILE A 73 -14.40 19.37 2.32
C ILE A 73 -13.53 19.82 1.14
N PRO A 74 -12.24 19.42 1.10
CA PRO A 74 -11.39 19.69 -0.04
C PRO A 74 -11.98 19.09 -1.32
N ASP A 75 -11.52 19.58 -2.47
CA ASP A 75 -11.76 18.88 -3.71
C ASP A 75 -11.28 17.41 -3.60
N SER A 76 -11.96 16.51 -4.31
CA SER A 76 -11.40 15.18 -4.54
C SER A 76 -10.13 15.28 -5.39
N VAL A 77 -9.31 14.24 -5.38
CA VAL A 77 -8.16 14.07 -6.28
C VAL A 77 -8.56 14.34 -7.73
N TYR A 78 -9.70 13.79 -8.16
CA TYR A 78 -10.19 13.96 -9.52
C TYR A 78 -10.62 15.39 -9.82
N THR A 79 -11.43 15.99 -8.96
CA THR A 79 -11.91 17.37 -9.14
C THR A 79 -10.73 18.33 -9.20
N HIS A 80 -9.75 18.16 -8.31
CA HIS A 80 -8.53 18.95 -8.31
C HIS A 80 -7.71 18.76 -9.60
N ALA A 81 -7.48 17.51 -10.02
CA ALA A 81 -6.75 17.21 -11.25
C ALA A 81 -7.41 17.85 -12.48
N THR A 82 -8.74 17.75 -12.57
CA THR A 82 -9.55 18.33 -13.65
C THR A 82 -9.43 19.84 -13.69
N LYS A 83 -9.56 20.53 -12.54
CA LYS A 83 -9.36 21.99 -12.44
C LYS A 83 -7.96 22.42 -12.89
N GLN A 84 -6.96 21.57 -12.64
CA GLN A 84 -5.57 21.79 -13.06
C GLN A 84 -5.28 21.30 -14.50
N ARG A 85 -6.26 20.75 -15.21
CA ARG A 85 -6.11 20.11 -16.53
C ARG A 85 -5.01 19.04 -16.54
N LYS A 86 -4.89 18.28 -15.45
CA LYS A 86 -3.92 17.18 -15.28
C LYS A 86 -4.64 15.85 -15.17
N ASN A 87 -3.93 14.78 -15.52
CA ASN A 87 -4.37 13.43 -15.18
C ASN A 87 -4.12 13.18 -13.69
N PHE A 88 -5.10 12.64 -12.95
CA PHE A 88 -4.93 12.39 -11.52
C PHE A 88 -3.84 11.35 -11.21
N ASN A 89 -3.53 10.43 -12.14
CA ASN A 89 -2.42 9.48 -12.04
C ASN A 89 -1.05 10.16 -11.93
N SER A 90 -0.96 11.44 -12.33
CA SER A 90 0.25 12.24 -12.13
C SER A 90 0.38 12.78 -10.71
N LEU A 91 -0.73 12.88 -9.97
CA LEU A 91 -0.79 13.46 -8.62
C LEU A 91 -0.54 12.41 -7.54
N ILE A 92 -1.22 11.27 -7.63
CA ILE A 92 -1.11 10.17 -6.68
C ILE A 92 -0.34 9.00 -7.29
N ARG A 93 0.50 8.36 -6.47
CA ARG A 93 1.33 7.22 -6.85
C ARG A 93 1.20 6.11 -5.81
N LYS A 94 1.69 4.92 -6.18
CA LYS A 94 1.84 3.79 -5.27
C LYS A 94 2.54 4.25 -3.98
N HIS A 95 2.05 3.73 -2.85
CA HIS A 95 2.45 4.02 -1.47
C HIS A 95 2.16 5.44 -0.98
N ASN A 96 1.39 6.26 -1.71
CA ASN A 96 0.86 7.50 -1.15
C ASN A 96 -0.23 7.21 -0.11
N ILE A 97 -0.31 8.06 0.91
CA ILE A 97 -1.37 8.07 1.91
C ILE A 97 -2.42 9.10 1.49
N VAL A 98 -3.68 8.67 1.43
CA VAL A 98 -4.84 9.47 1.04
C VAL A 98 -6.00 9.24 1.99
N GLU A 99 -6.96 10.16 2.03
CA GLU A 99 -8.23 9.95 2.73
C GLU A 99 -9.27 9.43 1.74
N VAL A 100 -9.93 8.32 2.05
CA VAL A 100 -10.94 7.72 1.16
C VAL A 100 -12.28 7.70 1.86
N ASP A 101 -13.30 8.20 1.18
CA ASP A 101 -14.68 8.18 1.64
C ASP A 101 -15.40 6.90 1.17
N PHE A 102 -15.65 5.99 2.10
CA PHE A 102 -16.39 4.77 1.82
C PHE A 102 -17.91 4.95 1.90
N GLY A 103 -18.39 6.10 2.38
CA GLY A 103 -19.80 6.37 2.65
C GLY A 103 -20.16 6.21 4.13
N HIS A 104 -21.45 6.17 4.45
CA HIS A 104 -21.96 6.02 5.80
C HIS A 104 -22.92 4.84 5.94
N GLN A 105 -23.00 4.30 7.15
CA GLN A 105 -23.98 3.27 7.46
C GLN A 105 -25.40 3.83 7.33
N SER A 106 -26.28 2.98 6.84
CA SER A 106 -27.67 3.31 6.53
C SER A 106 -28.60 2.41 7.36
N SER A 107 -29.71 2.98 7.78
CA SER A 107 -30.85 2.29 8.39
C SER A 107 -32.02 2.27 7.40
N ILE A 108 -32.88 1.28 7.55
CA ILE A 108 -34.18 1.22 6.89
C ILE A 108 -35.18 1.91 7.80
N PHE A 109 -36.00 2.79 7.24
CA PHE A 109 -37.08 3.45 7.93
C PHE A 109 -38.43 3.14 7.28
N SER A 110 -39.41 2.82 8.10
CA SER A 110 -40.82 2.67 7.74
C SER A 110 -41.71 3.38 8.76
N LEU A 111 -42.84 3.92 8.30
CA LEU A 111 -43.86 4.49 9.20
C LEU A 111 -44.48 3.43 10.13
N SER A 112 -44.48 2.15 9.73
CA SER A 112 -45.11 1.09 10.51
C SER A 112 -44.18 0.47 11.56
N SER A 113 -42.88 0.38 11.27
CA SER A 113 -41.91 -0.32 12.13
C SER A 113 -40.80 0.58 12.67
N GLY A 114 -40.75 1.85 12.26
CA GLY A 114 -39.72 2.79 12.70
C GLY A 114 -38.39 2.55 11.99
N GLU A 115 -37.29 2.79 12.71
CA GLU A 115 -35.93 2.59 12.23
C GLU A 115 -35.43 1.17 12.52
N GLU A 116 -34.89 0.51 11.51
CA GLU A 116 -34.30 -0.82 11.57
C GLU A 116 -32.93 -0.84 10.87
N LYS A 117 -32.08 -1.80 11.22
CA LYS A 117 -30.78 -1.98 10.57
C LYS A 117 -30.97 -2.34 9.09
N ASN A 118 -30.20 -1.70 8.19
CA ASN A 118 -30.24 -2.09 6.79
C ASN A 118 -29.66 -3.49 6.56
N THR A 119 -30.53 -4.45 6.24
CA THR A 119 -30.16 -5.82 5.83
C THR A 119 -30.74 -6.20 4.46
N LEU A 120 -31.45 -5.28 3.80
CA LEU A 120 -32.23 -5.55 2.59
C LEU A 120 -31.87 -4.64 1.41
N ARG A 121 -31.51 -3.37 1.67
CA ARG A 121 -31.27 -2.34 0.65
C ARG A 121 -29.81 -2.37 0.19
N THR A 122 -29.53 -3.25 -0.77
CA THR A 122 -28.20 -3.46 -1.38
C THR A 122 -27.73 -2.30 -2.26
N ASP A 123 -28.57 -1.30 -2.50
CA ASP A 123 -28.21 -0.03 -3.15
C ASP A 123 -27.54 0.96 -2.19
N SER A 124 -27.34 0.57 -0.93
CA SER A 124 -26.58 1.31 0.08
C SER A 124 -25.57 0.41 0.77
N LEU A 125 -24.75 0.97 1.65
CA LEU A 125 -23.76 0.19 2.40
C LEU A 125 -24.44 -0.88 3.26
N MET A 126 -23.99 -2.11 3.09
CA MET A 126 -24.47 -3.28 3.80
C MET A 126 -23.65 -3.53 5.08
N PRO A 127 -24.20 -4.24 6.08
CA PRO A 127 -23.49 -4.58 7.30
C PRO A 127 -22.19 -5.34 7.01
N GLY A 128 -21.09 -4.90 7.63
CA GLY A 128 -19.76 -5.47 7.41
C GLY A 128 -18.95 -4.74 6.35
N GLU A 129 -19.58 -3.91 5.51
CA GLU A 129 -18.85 -3.08 4.55
C GLU A 129 -18.13 -1.93 5.26
N MET A 130 -17.03 -1.51 4.63
CA MET A 130 -16.27 -0.38 5.10
C MET A 130 -17.08 0.91 4.94
N HIS A 131 -17.02 1.75 5.95
CA HIS A 131 -17.72 3.03 6.03
C HIS A 131 -16.79 4.06 6.67
N LYS A 132 -17.22 5.32 6.65
CA LYS A 132 -16.51 6.54 7.05
C LYS A 132 -15.40 6.93 6.07
N LYS A 133 -14.91 8.15 6.26
CA LYS A 133 -13.65 8.59 5.67
C LYS A 133 -12.48 7.97 6.43
N ARG A 134 -11.57 7.29 5.74
CA ARG A 134 -10.44 6.59 6.35
C ARG A 134 -9.13 6.89 5.62
N PRO A 135 -8.01 7.01 6.36
CA PRO A 135 -6.70 7.04 5.73
C PRO A 135 -6.42 5.69 5.06
N CYS A 136 -5.89 5.73 3.85
CA CYS A 136 -5.60 4.55 3.04
C CYS A 136 -4.27 4.73 2.30
N ILE A 137 -3.63 3.60 1.99
CA ILE A 137 -2.42 3.52 1.19
C ILE A 137 -2.80 3.19 -0.25
N VAL A 138 -2.33 3.98 -1.20
CA VAL A 138 -2.52 3.76 -2.64
C VAL A 138 -1.64 2.60 -3.09
N MET A 139 -2.24 1.60 -3.74
CA MET A 139 -1.50 0.45 -4.32
C MET A 139 -1.37 0.55 -5.83
N GLY A 140 -2.33 1.19 -6.48
CA GLY A 140 -2.33 1.37 -7.92
C GLY A 140 -3.47 2.27 -8.35
N THR A 141 -3.39 2.73 -9.59
CA THR A 141 -4.43 3.53 -10.21
C THR A 141 -4.80 2.92 -11.56
N ARG A 142 -6.07 3.03 -11.94
CA ARG A 142 -6.60 2.50 -13.19
C ARG A 142 -7.79 3.31 -13.65
N ALA A 143 -7.77 3.80 -14.89
CA ALA A 143 -8.85 4.62 -15.45
C ALA A 143 -9.30 5.68 -14.43
N ASP A 144 -10.55 5.67 -13.96
CA ASP A 144 -11.08 6.57 -12.92
C ASP A 144 -11.20 5.92 -11.53
N SER A 145 -10.28 5.02 -11.20
CA SER A 145 -10.26 4.28 -9.94
C SER A 145 -8.87 4.16 -9.33
N VAL A 146 -8.85 3.94 -8.01
CA VAL A 146 -7.65 3.75 -7.20
C VAL A 146 -7.83 2.50 -6.38
N THR A 147 -6.86 1.59 -6.42
CA THR A 147 -6.80 0.46 -5.50
C THR A 147 -6.08 0.91 -4.24
N VAL A 148 -6.70 0.68 -3.09
CA VAL A 148 -6.25 1.19 -1.80
C VAL A 148 -6.29 0.11 -0.73
N ILE A 149 -5.44 0.28 0.29
CA ILE A 149 -5.43 -0.50 1.53
C ILE A 149 -5.81 0.43 2.67
N PRO A 150 -6.90 0.15 3.41
CA PRO A 150 -7.29 0.99 4.53
C PRO A 150 -6.32 0.83 5.71
N LEU A 151 -6.11 1.94 6.40
CA LEU A 151 -5.41 1.96 7.68
C LEU A 151 -6.40 1.84 8.84
N THR A 152 -6.04 1.06 9.85
CA THR A 152 -6.83 0.86 11.07
C THR A 152 -5.95 1.04 12.30
N THR A 153 -6.49 1.59 13.37
CA THR A 153 -5.82 1.65 14.68
C THR A 153 -6.18 0.48 15.59
N ARG A 154 -6.99 -0.46 15.10
CA ARG A 154 -7.39 -1.66 15.84
C ARG A 154 -6.45 -2.79 15.47
N ASP A 155 -5.68 -3.23 16.44
CA ASP A 155 -4.93 -4.48 16.35
C ASP A 155 -5.90 -5.64 16.59
N TYR A 156 -6.23 -6.36 15.52
CA TYR A 156 -7.06 -7.56 15.59
C TYR A 156 -6.21 -8.82 15.76
N HIS A 157 -4.89 -8.68 15.95
CA HIS A 157 -3.90 -9.76 15.89
C HIS A 157 -4.05 -10.60 14.61
N ASN A 158 -4.48 -9.95 13.53
CA ASN A 158 -4.67 -10.56 12.23
C ASN A 158 -3.30 -10.59 11.52
N PRO A 159 -2.79 -11.76 11.08
CA PRO A 159 -1.51 -11.84 10.37
C PRO A 159 -1.50 -11.06 9.05
N LYS A 160 -2.68 -10.70 8.52
CA LYS A 160 -2.84 -9.83 7.34
C LYS A 160 -2.81 -8.34 7.68
N HIS A 161 -2.51 -7.97 8.93
CA HIS A 161 -2.37 -6.59 9.36
C HIS A 161 -0.89 -6.27 9.62
N ILE A 162 -0.36 -5.26 8.93
CA ILE A 162 1.03 -4.85 9.08
C ILE A 162 1.10 -3.52 9.79
N SER A 163 1.88 -3.48 10.88
CA SER A 163 2.17 -2.24 11.59
C SER A 163 2.95 -1.29 10.69
N ILE A 164 2.54 -0.02 10.66
CA ILE A 164 3.19 1.04 9.89
C ILE A 164 3.97 1.94 10.84
N SER A 165 5.22 2.22 10.50
CA SER A 165 6.07 3.11 11.30
C SER A 165 5.47 4.51 11.44
N SER A 166 5.66 5.15 12.60
CA SER A 166 5.34 6.55 12.82
C SER A 166 5.98 7.48 11.80
N ASP A 167 7.15 7.10 11.29
CA ASP A 167 7.92 7.87 10.30
C ASP A 167 7.17 8.03 8.98
N SER A 168 6.31 7.07 8.62
CA SER A 168 5.44 7.18 7.44
C SER A 168 4.39 8.29 7.57
N PHE A 169 4.15 8.80 8.78
CA PHE A 169 3.15 9.82 9.07
C PHE A 169 3.76 11.21 9.37
N HIS A 170 5.08 11.41 9.25
CA HIS A 170 5.75 12.65 9.67
C HIS A 170 5.23 13.95 9.01
N ASN A 171 4.75 13.89 7.76
CA ASN A 171 4.17 15.05 7.04
C ASN A 171 2.65 15.20 7.26
N LEU A 172 2.06 14.33 8.07
CA LEU A 172 0.63 14.26 8.31
C LEU A 172 0.29 14.79 9.70
N HIS A 173 -0.95 15.21 9.89
CA HIS A 173 -1.45 15.68 11.17
C HIS A 173 -1.28 14.63 12.29
N SER A 174 -1.06 15.07 13.54
CA SER A 174 -0.80 14.18 14.69
C SER A 174 -1.80 13.02 14.83
N ARG A 175 -3.08 13.28 14.50
CA ARG A 175 -4.15 12.28 14.48
C ARG A 175 -3.84 10.97 13.75
N TYR A 176 -2.92 10.98 12.79
CA TYR A 176 -2.52 9.78 12.04
C TYR A 176 -1.41 8.99 12.74
N SER A 177 -0.68 9.60 13.67
CA SER A 177 0.44 9.00 14.42
C SER A 177 0.17 8.85 15.92
N GLU A 178 -0.94 9.37 16.44
CA GLU A 178 -1.34 9.28 17.86
C GLU A 178 -1.55 7.83 18.34
N LYS A 179 -1.91 6.93 17.42
CA LYS A 179 -2.10 5.51 17.69
C LYS A 179 -1.33 4.71 16.66
N THR A 180 -0.85 3.55 17.07
CA THR A 180 -0.27 2.56 16.15
C THR A 180 -1.29 2.25 15.05
N SER A 181 -0.85 2.42 13.81
CA SER A 181 -1.67 2.20 12.63
C SER A 181 -1.22 0.94 11.92
N PHE A 182 -2.18 0.17 11.45
CA PHE A 182 -1.97 -1.08 10.73
C PHE A 182 -2.59 -0.98 9.34
N ALA A 183 -1.88 -1.46 8.32
CA ALA A 183 -2.41 -1.68 6.98
C ALA A 183 -3.19 -3.01 6.96
N ALA A 184 -4.50 -2.95 6.71
CA ALA A 184 -5.36 -4.13 6.66
C ALA A 184 -5.36 -4.74 5.24
N LEU A 185 -4.44 -5.68 4.99
CA LEU A 185 -4.17 -6.23 3.66
C LEU A 185 -5.30 -7.11 3.12
N ASP A 186 -6.17 -7.62 3.98
CA ASP A 186 -7.38 -8.37 3.63
C ASP A 186 -8.56 -7.47 3.21
N MET A 187 -8.44 -6.16 3.42
CA MET A 187 -9.46 -5.17 3.05
C MET A 187 -9.04 -4.32 1.85
N VAL A 188 -8.24 -4.87 0.92
CA VAL A 188 -7.88 -4.19 -0.34
C VAL A 188 -9.16 -3.89 -1.13
N GLN A 189 -9.36 -2.64 -1.51
CA GLN A 189 -10.54 -2.21 -2.26
C GLN A 189 -10.17 -1.30 -3.42
N THR A 190 -10.97 -1.34 -4.48
CA THR A 190 -10.89 -0.38 -5.59
C THR A 190 -12.01 0.64 -5.44
N VAL A 191 -11.65 1.92 -5.35
CA VAL A 191 -12.57 3.03 -5.13
C VAL A 191 -12.51 4.02 -6.29
N SER A 192 -13.61 4.74 -6.50
CA SER A 192 -13.64 5.85 -7.44
C SER A 192 -12.70 6.97 -6.99
N VAL A 193 -11.97 7.57 -7.93
CA VAL A 193 -11.10 8.74 -7.72
C VAL A 193 -11.84 9.96 -7.15
N HIS A 194 -13.16 10.03 -7.34
CA HIS A 194 -14.02 11.07 -6.77
C HIS A 194 -14.20 10.94 -5.26
N ARG A 195 -13.91 9.76 -4.70
CA ARG A 195 -13.96 9.47 -3.25
C ARG A 195 -12.60 9.62 -2.56
N VAL A 196 -11.55 9.98 -3.30
CA VAL A 196 -10.19 10.11 -2.79
C VAL A 196 -9.88 11.59 -2.54
N PHE A 197 -9.40 11.90 -1.34
CA PHE A 197 -9.13 13.25 -0.85
C PHE A 197 -7.69 13.32 -0.32
N PRO A 198 -7.09 14.53 -0.30
CA PRO A 198 -5.82 14.71 0.40
C PRO A 198 -5.99 14.48 1.91
N PRO A 199 -4.97 13.97 2.61
CA PRO A 199 -4.96 13.93 4.06
C PRO A 199 -4.68 15.32 4.66
N ARG A 200 -4.77 15.45 5.99
CA ARG A 200 -4.42 16.70 6.69
C ARG A 200 -2.92 16.82 6.88
N GLU A 201 -2.36 17.99 6.54
CA GLU A 201 -0.93 18.29 6.69
C GLU A 201 -0.55 18.54 8.16
N ALA A 202 0.66 18.13 8.55
CA ALA A 202 1.20 18.32 9.91
C ALA A 202 1.22 19.79 10.37
N SER A 203 1.68 20.71 9.52
CA SER A 203 1.97 22.10 9.90
C SER A 203 0.72 22.97 10.12
N THR A 204 -0.36 22.70 9.40
CA THR A 204 -1.56 23.55 9.39
C THR A 204 -2.84 22.82 9.77
N GLY A 205 -2.82 21.48 9.79
CA GLY A 205 -4.03 20.66 9.93
C GLY A 205 -5.02 20.78 8.77
N ARG A 206 -4.69 21.55 7.71
CA ARG A 206 -5.53 21.74 6.54
C ARG A 206 -5.31 20.63 5.52
N TYR A 207 -6.32 20.42 4.70
CA TYR A 207 -6.25 19.54 3.53
C TYR A 207 -5.48 20.23 2.41
N ARG A 208 -4.42 19.59 1.88
CA ARG A 208 -3.63 20.13 0.77
C ARG A 208 -3.32 19.06 -0.26
N HIS A 209 -3.42 19.40 -1.55
CA HIS A 209 -3.14 18.48 -2.66
C HIS A 209 -1.63 18.29 -2.92
N GLN A 210 -0.86 17.97 -1.87
CA GLN A 210 0.60 17.75 -1.93
C GLN A 210 0.96 16.28 -1.72
N TYR A 211 0.32 15.39 -2.48
CA TYR A 211 0.42 13.93 -2.33
C TYR A 211 1.85 13.37 -2.34
N PHE A 212 2.77 14.00 -3.05
CA PHE A 212 4.19 13.60 -3.07
C PHE A 212 4.85 13.62 -1.69
N LYS A 213 4.32 14.43 -0.74
CA LYS A 213 4.77 14.49 0.66
C LYS A 213 4.17 13.39 1.53
N TYR A 214 2.99 12.91 1.17
CA TYR A 214 2.20 11.97 1.96
C TYR A 214 2.44 10.57 1.42
N LYS A 215 3.58 9.99 1.77
CA LYS A 215 3.98 8.66 1.30
C LYS A 215 4.57 7.85 2.44
N LEU A 216 4.38 6.54 2.37
CA LEU A 216 5.06 5.62 3.26
C LEU A 216 6.58 5.76 3.13
N THR A 217 7.27 5.37 4.19
CA THR A 217 8.71 5.08 4.12
C THR A 217 8.95 3.94 3.12
N LYS A 218 10.16 3.90 2.57
CA LYS A 218 10.55 2.83 1.66
C LYS A 218 10.40 1.45 2.32
N THR A 219 10.84 1.33 3.57
CA THR A 219 10.77 0.10 4.36
C THR A 219 9.32 -0.38 4.54
N ASP A 220 8.40 0.51 4.93
CA ASP A 220 6.98 0.13 5.11
C ASP A 220 6.34 -0.25 3.77
N GLY A 221 6.66 0.47 2.70
CA GLY A 221 6.18 0.15 1.35
C GLY A 221 6.64 -1.22 0.86
N GLU A 222 7.92 -1.55 1.08
CA GLU A 222 8.49 -2.87 0.75
C GLU A 222 7.90 -3.99 1.61
N ALA A 223 7.67 -3.74 2.91
CA ALA A 223 7.03 -4.69 3.81
C ALA A 223 5.60 -5.05 3.36
N ILE A 224 4.81 -4.04 2.97
CA ILE A 224 3.46 -4.25 2.43
C ILE A 224 3.52 -5.03 1.11
N ASP A 225 4.40 -4.64 0.19
CA ASP A 225 4.52 -5.31 -1.11
C ASP A 225 4.91 -6.79 -0.95
N THR A 226 5.84 -7.07 -0.03
CA THR A 226 6.27 -8.44 0.29
C THR A 226 5.12 -9.26 0.86
N ALA A 227 4.39 -8.70 1.82
CA ALA A 227 3.30 -9.44 2.46
C ALA A 227 2.09 -9.65 1.55
N LEU A 228 1.77 -8.70 0.67
CA LEU A 228 0.75 -8.92 -0.35
C LEU A 228 1.17 -10.02 -1.31
N ALA A 229 2.45 -10.08 -1.69
CA ALA A 229 2.96 -11.16 -2.51
C ALA A 229 2.82 -12.51 -1.80
N ASP A 230 3.15 -12.59 -0.52
CA ASP A 230 3.00 -13.81 0.28
C ASP A 230 1.51 -14.20 0.47
N ILE A 231 0.59 -13.25 0.65
CA ILE A 231 -0.85 -13.53 0.82
C ILE A 231 -1.50 -14.03 -0.48
N TYR A 232 -1.17 -13.42 -1.62
CA TYR A 232 -1.89 -13.67 -2.88
C TYR A 232 -1.13 -14.57 -3.86
N ASN A 233 0.17 -14.79 -3.67
CA ASN A 233 1.02 -15.56 -4.56
C ASN A 233 2.02 -16.46 -3.80
N ASP A 234 1.57 -17.11 -2.73
CA ASP A 234 2.41 -17.92 -1.83
C ASP A 234 3.25 -18.99 -2.57
N ASP A 235 2.68 -19.66 -3.58
CA ASP A 235 3.41 -20.64 -4.38
C ASP A 235 4.60 -20.00 -5.14
N VAL A 236 4.35 -18.85 -5.77
CA VAL A 236 5.39 -18.11 -6.51
C VAL A 236 6.44 -17.56 -5.55
N THR A 237 6.06 -17.01 -4.40
CA THR A 237 7.03 -16.49 -3.43
C THR A 237 7.85 -17.61 -2.80
N THR A 238 7.26 -18.77 -2.54
CA THR A 238 7.95 -19.97 -2.07
C THR A 238 8.96 -20.46 -3.10
N GLN A 239 8.56 -20.59 -4.37
CA GLN A 239 9.46 -20.98 -5.46
C GLN A 239 10.62 -19.97 -5.62
N LEU A 240 10.33 -18.68 -5.49
CA LEU A 240 11.34 -17.62 -5.58
C LEU A 240 12.33 -17.68 -4.41
N LYS A 241 11.87 -17.94 -3.18
CA LYS A 241 12.73 -18.16 -2.00
C LYS A 241 13.63 -19.39 -2.19
N ILE A 242 13.08 -20.50 -2.71
CA ILE A 242 13.85 -21.71 -3.03
C ILE A 242 14.93 -21.41 -4.08
N ALA A 243 14.57 -20.73 -5.17
CA ALA A 243 15.50 -20.36 -6.23
C ALA A 243 16.61 -19.42 -5.75
N GLN A 244 16.30 -18.46 -4.87
CA GLN A 244 17.30 -17.55 -4.28
C GLN A 244 18.28 -18.29 -3.36
N THR A 245 17.79 -19.24 -2.55
CA THR A 245 18.64 -20.08 -1.71
C THR A 245 19.53 -20.98 -2.57
N ALA A 246 19.00 -21.58 -3.63
CA ALA A 246 19.80 -22.36 -4.57
C ALA A 246 20.88 -21.50 -5.25
N LEU A 247 20.52 -20.29 -5.72
CA LEU A 247 21.45 -19.37 -6.38
C LEU A 247 22.58 -18.91 -5.44
N THR A 248 22.26 -18.62 -4.19
CA THR A 248 23.27 -18.25 -3.18
C THR A 248 24.19 -19.41 -2.85
N GLY A 249 23.67 -20.65 -2.81
CA GLY A 249 24.48 -21.87 -2.72
C GLY A 249 25.46 -22.01 -3.87
N VAL A 250 24.97 -21.91 -5.12
CA VAL A 250 25.80 -22.00 -6.34
C VAL A 250 26.85 -20.88 -6.38
N ARG A 251 26.52 -19.66 -5.94
CA ARG A 251 27.49 -18.56 -5.86
C ARG A 251 28.63 -18.85 -4.89
N LYS A 252 28.33 -19.45 -3.73
CA LYS A 252 29.35 -19.87 -2.76
C LYS A 252 30.25 -20.96 -3.34
N GLU A 253 29.66 -21.98 -3.96
CA GLU A 253 30.41 -23.07 -4.59
C GLU A 253 31.31 -22.55 -5.72
N LYS A 254 30.79 -21.67 -6.59
CA LYS A 254 31.58 -21.02 -7.63
C LYS A 254 32.77 -20.25 -7.05
N SER A 255 32.57 -19.52 -5.95
CA SER A 255 33.67 -18.82 -5.26
C SER A 255 34.74 -19.80 -4.80
N LEU A 256 34.35 -20.90 -4.15
CA LEU A 256 35.28 -21.93 -3.68
C LEU A 256 36.05 -22.60 -4.83
N ILE A 257 35.38 -22.87 -5.95
CA ILE A 257 36.02 -23.43 -7.14
C ILE A 257 37.01 -22.42 -7.72
N LEU A 258 36.67 -21.14 -7.77
CA LEU A 258 37.56 -20.09 -8.25
C LEU A 258 38.82 -19.99 -7.38
N ASP A 259 38.65 -20.05 -6.06
CA ASP A 259 39.77 -20.00 -5.10
C ASP A 259 40.70 -21.22 -5.27
N LYS A 260 40.12 -22.42 -5.41
CA LYS A 260 40.89 -23.65 -5.70
C LYS A 260 41.60 -23.58 -7.06
N TYR A 261 40.93 -23.09 -8.09
CA TYR A 261 41.53 -22.92 -9.42
C TYR A 261 42.74 -21.98 -9.37
N ASN A 262 42.62 -20.87 -8.64
CA ASN A 262 43.72 -19.92 -8.46
C ASN A 262 44.89 -20.56 -7.69
N ALA A 263 44.62 -21.37 -6.66
CA ALA A 263 45.64 -22.10 -5.92
C ALA A 263 46.41 -23.09 -6.83
N VAL A 264 45.69 -23.93 -7.58
CA VAL A 264 46.30 -24.89 -8.52
C VAL A 264 47.07 -24.17 -9.62
N THR A 265 46.56 -23.06 -10.14
CA THR A 265 47.25 -22.26 -11.16
C THR A 265 48.57 -21.70 -10.62
N ASN A 266 48.60 -21.28 -9.35
CA ASN A 266 49.83 -20.82 -8.70
C ASN A 266 50.81 -21.97 -8.46
N GLU A 267 50.34 -23.14 -8.02
CA GLU A 267 51.17 -24.34 -7.88
C GLU A 267 51.77 -24.78 -9.22
N LEU A 268 50.99 -24.78 -10.30
CA LEU A 268 51.47 -25.06 -11.64
C LEU A 268 52.57 -24.11 -12.07
N LYS A 269 52.41 -22.80 -11.85
CA LYS A 269 53.46 -21.81 -12.14
C LYS A 269 54.75 -22.07 -11.36
N ILE A 270 54.65 -22.47 -10.10
CA ILE A 270 55.82 -22.82 -9.28
C ILE A 270 56.50 -24.07 -9.85
N ILE A 271 55.74 -25.11 -10.20
CA ILE A 271 56.27 -26.34 -10.78
C ILE A 271 56.90 -26.08 -12.15
N GLU A 272 56.28 -25.25 -12.98
CA GLU A 272 56.83 -24.82 -14.29
C GLU A 272 58.16 -24.10 -14.11
N SER A 273 58.24 -23.14 -13.18
CA SER A 273 59.50 -22.44 -12.84
C SER A 273 60.58 -23.41 -12.35
N ASN A 274 60.25 -24.33 -11.44
CA ASN A 274 61.21 -25.32 -10.93
C ASN A 274 61.68 -26.29 -12.04
N ASN A 275 60.81 -26.68 -12.95
CA ASN A 275 61.18 -27.54 -14.08
C ASN A 275 62.10 -26.81 -15.06
N GLU A 276 61.91 -25.50 -15.23
CA GLU A 276 62.79 -24.68 -16.06
C GLU A 276 64.18 -24.56 -15.43
N GLU A 277 64.27 -24.28 -14.12
CA GLU A 277 65.53 -24.30 -13.37
C GLU A 277 66.25 -25.66 -13.45
N LEU A 278 65.51 -26.77 -13.27
CA LEU A 278 66.09 -28.11 -13.38
C LEU A 278 66.59 -28.43 -14.79
N ARG A 279 65.89 -27.95 -15.83
CA ARG A 279 66.36 -28.08 -17.21
C ARG A 279 67.67 -27.33 -17.41
N GLU A 280 67.79 -26.10 -16.93
CA GLU A 280 69.04 -25.34 -17.00
C GLU A 280 70.20 -26.07 -16.30
N VAL A 281 69.95 -26.70 -15.15
CA VAL A 281 70.97 -27.51 -14.45
C VAL A 281 71.37 -28.74 -15.26
N VAL A 282 70.41 -29.46 -15.85
CA VAL A 282 70.69 -30.62 -16.70
C VAL A 282 71.49 -30.21 -17.94
N ASP A 283 71.12 -29.11 -18.59
CA ASP A 283 71.84 -28.57 -19.74
C ASP A 283 73.27 -28.16 -19.35
N HIS A 284 73.46 -27.56 -18.17
CA HIS A 284 74.79 -27.23 -17.66
C HIS A 284 75.66 -28.49 -17.42
N LEU A 285 75.08 -29.54 -16.85
CA LEU A 285 75.76 -30.83 -16.65
C LEU A 285 76.05 -31.52 -17.99
N ALA A 286 75.11 -31.53 -18.92
CA ALA A 286 75.29 -32.10 -20.26
C ALA A 286 76.49 -31.46 -20.97
N ASN A 287 76.58 -30.13 -20.93
CA ASN A 287 77.73 -29.38 -21.45
C ASN A 287 79.04 -29.72 -20.73
N ALA A 288 79.02 -29.96 -19.41
CA ALA A 288 80.21 -30.31 -18.65
C ALA A 288 80.75 -31.72 -18.98
N PHE A 289 79.88 -32.63 -19.41
CA PHE A 289 80.22 -34.00 -19.81
C PHE A 289 80.26 -34.22 -21.34
N ASP A 290 80.09 -33.16 -22.14
CA ASP A 290 80.09 -33.17 -23.62
C ASP A 290 79.01 -34.11 -24.21
N ILE A 291 77.84 -34.13 -23.57
CA ILE A 291 76.69 -34.97 -23.95
C ILE A 291 75.67 -34.12 -24.73
N ASP A 292 75.46 -34.44 -26.00
CA ASP A 292 74.47 -33.80 -26.87
C ASP A 292 73.26 -34.72 -27.15
N GLY A 293 72.04 -34.17 -27.11
CA GLY A 293 70.82 -34.91 -27.46
C GLY A 293 69.54 -34.29 -26.87
N GLU A 294 68.38 -34.92 -27.12
CA GLU A 294 67.15 -34.53 -26.43
C GLU A 294 67.24 -34.83 -24.93
N LEU A 295 66.54 -34.06 -24.08
CA LEU A 295 66.61 -34.13 -22.61
C LEU A 295 66.54 -35.57 -22.05
N GLN A 296 65.72 -36.44 -22.65
CA GLN A 296 65.61 -37.85 -22.24
C GLN A 296 66.89 -38.66 -22.52
N GLN A 297 67.56 -38.41 -23.65
CA GLN A 297 68.82 -39.06 -24.02
C GLN A 297 69.97 -38.55 -23.15
N VAL A 298 70.00 -37.24 -22.88
CA VAL A 298 70.97 -36.61 -21.96
C VAL A 298 70.86 -37.21 -20.55
N LEU A 299 69.63 -37.36 -20.03
CA LEU A 299 69.38 -37.94 -18.71
C LEU A 299 69.73 -39.44 -18.64
N GLU A 300 69.51 -40.22 -19.70
CA GLU A 300 69.91 -41.63 -19.74
C GLU A 300 71.42 -41.81 -19.79
N GLN A 301 72.13 -40.95 -20.53
CA GLN A 301 73.59 -40.98 -20.58
C GLN A 301 74.24 -40.51 -19.28
N LEU A 302 73.71 -39.46 -18.64
CA LEU A 302 74.16 -39.01 -17.31
C LEU A 302 73.93 -40.07 -16.22
N LYS A 303 72.92 -40.94 -16.34
CA LYS A 303 72.70 -42.07 -15.42
C LYS A 303 73.66 -43.24 -15.62
N ALA A 304 74.30 -43.33 -16.78
CA ALA A 304 75.24 -44.40 -17.12
C ALA A 304 76.69 -44.09 -16.72
N ILE A 305 76.96 -42.85 -16.31
CA ILE A 305 78.23 -42.35 -15.73
C ILE A 305 78.20 -42.54 -14.22
#